data_AF-A0A544UL93-F1
#
_entry.id   AF-A0A544UL93-F1
#
_cell.length_a   1.000
_cell.length_b   1.000
_cell.length_c   1.000
_cell.angle_alpha   90.00
_cell.angle_beta   90.00
_cell.angle_gamma   90.00
#
_symmetry.space_group_name_H-M   'P 1'
#
loop_
_entity.id
_entity.type
_entity.pdbx_description
1 polymer ?
#
loop_
_entity_poly.entity_id
_entity_poly.type
_entity_poly.pdbx_seq_one_letter_code
_entity_poly.pdbx_strand_id
1 'polypeptide(L)'
;MSKENNNQFIDRIDIPLQQLMAREQAAMRAAKKKKRNIRIIKPLLVACGLCIALLGAGFFSPTIATALANVPYIGVIYAEFGDIAAEKIEQNHLMTKIGKEDKHAGLTMAVEEAVYDGNRLLVTVAYTGQNGVSLKEEVVGTNKLTVNGEPIDVAIGSTGQDDIDKNTIIEHHELTLSNPDIYGDNIEVALDGSDLFGYKGNWHIDFTLEKLKEEVVKIYPNVIASTNNGLYKLNVGKVSFTPLSTRIDILVDYPNDLDRNDKWPFFEFEVTDSEGKLYDGENIQMGATKDNGHHIIVVLPPMEKMPKSFTLRPGKTNEQGYWEEIKELEIVVPLEP
;
A
#
# COMPACT_ATOMS: atom_id res chain seq x y z
N MET A 1 -43.58 -0.97 -18.01
CA MET A 1 -43.24 -1.31 -16.61
C MET A 1 -42.13 -2.34 -16.66
N SER A 2 -40.90 -1.91 -16.99
CA SER A 2 -39.86 -1.29 -16.14
C SER A 2 -38.92 -2.34 -15.53
N LYS A 3 -37.85 -2.64 -16.29
CA LYS A 3 -36.53 -3.04 -15.80
C LYS A 3 -35.50 -2.44 -16.76
N GLU A 4 -35.54 -1.12 -16.89
CA GLU A 4 -34.43 -0.31 -17.36
C GLU A 4 -33.92 0.46 -16.13
N ASN A 5 -32.62 0.73 -16.12
CA ASN A 5 -31.85 1.50 -15.14
C ASN A 5 -31.38 0.73 -13.89
N ASN A 6 -30.25 0.03 -14.03
CA ASN A 6 -29.23 0.02 -12.96
C ASN A 6 -27.79 -0.26 -13.42
N ASN A 7 -27.46 -0.15 -14.71
CA ASN A 7 -26.10 -0.36 -15.24
C ASN A 7 -25.48 0.93 -15.82
N GLN A 8 -25.77 2.11 -15.25
CA GLN A 8 -25.25 3.39 -15.76
C GLN A 8 -24.55 4.28 -14.73
N PHE A 9 -24.05 3.72 -13.63
CA PHE A 9 -23.13 4.43 -12.73
C PHE A 9 -21.79 3.68 -12.62
N ILE A 10 -21.14 3.49 -13.76
CA ILE A 10 -19.68 3.37 -13.84
C ILE A 10 -19.27 4.34 -14.94
N ASP A 11 -19.41 5.63 -14.64
CA ASP A 11 -18.72 6.64 -15.42
C ASP A 11 -17.23 6.39 -15.21
N ARG A 12 -16.64 5.80 -16.24
CA ARG A 12 -15.22 5.76 -16.60
C ARG A 12 -14.31 6.57 -15.68
N ILE A 13 -13.74 5.90 -14.69
CA ILE A 13 -12.54 6.38 -14.00
C ILE A 13 -11.40 6.32 -15.05
N ASP A 14 -11.06 7.46 -15.65
CA ASP A 14 -9.98 7.58 -16.64
C ASP A 14 -8.64 7.66 -15.89
N ILE A 15 -8.27 6.59 -15.17
CA ILE A 15 -6.99 6.49 -14.46
C ILE A 15 -5.89 6.45 -15.52
N PRO A 16 -4.95 7.41 -15.58
CA PRO A 16 -3.86 7.39 -16.54
C PRO A 16 -2.76 6.44 -16.05
N LEU A 17 -3.07 5.15 -16.06
CA LEU A 17 -2.25 4.05 -15.55
C LEU A 17 -0.80 4.10 -16.06
N GLN A 18 -0.61 4.52 -17.32
CA GLN A 18 0.73 4.66 -17.92
C GLN A 18 1.60 5.73 -17.25
N GLN A 19 1.00 6.87 -16.87
CA GLN A 19 1.74 7.97 -16.24
C GLN A 19 2.04 7.65 -14.78
N LEU A 20 1.08 7.06 -14.08
CA LEU A 20 1.28 6.51 -12.75
C LEU A 20 2.45 5.52 -12.72
N MET A 21 2.43 4.52 -13.62
CA MET A 21 3.53 3.58 -13.78
C MET A 21 4.86 4.29 -14.13
N ALA A 22 4.83 5.35 -14.93
CA ALA A 22 6.03 6.12 -15.25
C ALA A 22 6.62 6.84 -14.03
N ARG A 23 5.76 7.42 -13.17
CA ARG A 23 6.17 8.06 -11.90
C ARG A 23 6.77 7.03 -10.95
N GLU A 24 6.11 5.88 -10.76
CA GLU A 24 6.60 4.79 -9.93
C GLU A 24 7.96 4.27 -10.45
N GLN A 25 8.08 4.05 -11.76
CA GLN A 25 9.34 3.63 -12.39
C GLN A 25 10.44 4.68 -12.26
N ALA A 26 10.11 5.97 -12.40
CA ALA A 26 11.06 7.06 -12.23
C ALA A 26 11.54 7.16 -10.77
N ALA A 27 10.63 7.04 -9.81
CA ALA A 27 10.93 6.97 -8.37
C ALA A 27 11.82 5.76 -8.05
N MET A 28 11.49 4.57 -8.56
CA MET A 28 12.32 3.36 -8.42
C MET A 28 13.72 3.53 -9.04
N ARG A 29 13.83 4.17 -10.20
CA ARG A 29 15.13 4.45 -10.86
C ARG A 29 15.97 5.45 -10.06
N ALA A 30 15.34 6.49 -9.51
CA ALA A 30 15.99 7.44 -8.61
C ALA A 30 16.48 6.74 -7.32
N ALA A 31 15.65 5.88 -6.73
CA ALA A 31 16.02 5.06 -5.57
C ALA A 31 17.18 4.09 -5.88
N LYS A 32 17.16 3.40 -7.03
CA LYS A 32 18.25 2.50 -7.46
C LYS A 32 19.56 3.25 -7.74
N LYS A 33 19.51 4.47 -8.30
CA LYS A 33 20.71 5.30 -8.51
C LYS A 33 21.39 5.70 -7.20
N LYS A 34 20.62 5.89 -6.11
CA LYS A 34 21.15 6.16 -4.76
C LYS A 34 21.85 4.94 -4.13
N LYS A 35 21.67 3.73 -4.67
CA LYS A 35 22.24 2.47 -4.16
C LYS A 35 23.69 2.19 -4.58
N ARG A 36 24.33 3.05 -5.38
CA ARG A 36 25.73 2.85 -5.83
C ARG A 36 26.67 3.89 -5.23
N ASN A 37 27.45 3.43 -4.24
CA ASN A 37 28.53 4.09 -3.49
C ASN A 37 28.15 4.68 -2.11
N ILE A 38 27.77 3.82 -1.16
CA ILE A 38 28.02 4.10 0.26
C ILE A 38 29.43 3.61 0.57
N ARG A 39 30.42 4.51 0.51
CA ARG A 39 31.65 4.30 1.27
C ARG A 39 31.26 4.42 2.73
N ILE A 40 31.46 3.35 3.49
CA ILE A 40 31.28 3.32 4.94
C ILE A 40 32.22 4.37 5.55
N ILE A 41 31.68 5.51 5.97
CA ILE A 41 32.37 6.46 6.84
C ILE A 41 31.83 6.19 8.24
N LYS A 42 32.74 5.88 9.17
CA LYS A 42 32.43 5.54 10.57
C LYS A 42 31.61 6.66 11.25
N PRO A 43 30.73 6.34 12.21
CA PRO A 43 29.82 7.31 12.80
C PRO A 43 30.58 8.19 13.79
N LEU A 44 30.42 9.51 13.66
CA LEU A 44 30.71 10.45 14.73
C LEU A 44 29.38 11.06 15.16
N LEU A 45 28.95 10.69 16.36
CA LEU A 45 27.89 11.31 17.14
C LEU A 45 27.90 12.84 17.03
N VAL A 46 26.78 13.46 16.64
CA VAL A 46 26.38 14.77 17.16
C VAL A 46 24.85 14.85 17.23
N ALA A 47 24.35 15.06 18.44
CA ALA A 47 22.97 15.35 18.77
C ALA A 47 22.51 16.71 18.19
N CYS A 48 21.28 16.74 17.66
CA CYS A 48 20.35 17.86 17.46
C CYS A 48 19.16 17.28 16.66
N GLY A 49 17.89 17.31 17.04
CA GLY A 49 17.22 18.04 18.11
C GLY A 49 15.99 17.29 18.62
N LEU A 50 16.08 16.84 19.87
CA LEU A 50 14.93 16.85 20.78
C LEU A 50 14.64 18.32 21.08
N CYS A 51 13.63 18.89 20.43
CA CYS A 51 12.84 20.06 20.86
C CYS A 51 11.95 20.53 19.70
N ILE A 52 10.79 19.90 19.47
CA ILE A 52 9.44 20.54 19.38
C ILE A 52 8.39 19.43 19.64
N ALA A 53 8.33 18.93 20.86
CA ALA A 53 7.03 18.58 21.43
C ALA A 53 6.67 19.80 22.28
N LEU A 54 5.75 20.63 21.77
CA LEU A 54 4.92 21.62 22.47
C LEU A 54 4.37 22.58 21.40
N LEU A 55 3.04 22.73 21.38
CA LEU A 55 2.19 23.53 20.46
C LEU A 55 1.58 22.76 19.27
N GLY A 56 0.82 21.71 19.56
CA GLY A 56 -0.20 21.14 18.67
C GLY A 56 -1.45 22.03 18.55
N ALA A 57 -1.28 23.30 18.24
CA ALA A 57 -2.34 24.19 17.76
C ALA A 57 -1.81 24.85 16.49
N GLY A 58 -1.81 24.09 15.40
CA GLY A 58 -1.36 24.56 14.09
C GLY A 58 -2.26 25.68 13.60
N PHE A 59 -1.66 26.84 13.33
CA PHE A 59 -2.28 27.90 12.56
C PHE A 59 -2.55 27.36 11.15
N PHE A 60 -3.79 26.96 10.86
CA PHE A 60 -4.21 26.65 9.49
C PHE A 60 -4.12 27.93 8.65
N SER A 61 -3.43 27.88 7.52
CA SER A 61 -3.55 28.94 6.51
C SER A 61 -5.01 28.98 6.01
N PRO A 62 -5.58 30.16 5.71
CA PRO A 62 -6.93 30.23 5.15
C PRO A 62 -7.10 29.41 3.86
N THR A 63 -6.02 29.19 3.11
CA THR A 63 -6.03 28.31 1.94
C THR A 63 -6.27 26.85 2.33
N ILE A 64 -5.61 26.35 3.39
CA ILE A 64 -5.84 25.01 3.94
C ILE A 64 -7.29 24.85 4.38
N ALA A 65 -7.84 25.81 5.13
CA ALA A 65 -9.22 25.75 5.60
C ALA A 65 -10.23 25.69 4.45
N THR A 66 -9.95 26.36 3.32
CA THR A 66 -10.85 26.40 2.17
C THR A 66 -10.68 25.18 1.26
N ALA A 67 -9.46 24.62 1.14
CA ALA A 67 -9.22 23.36 0.45
C ALA A 67 -9.84 22.19 1.24
N LEU A 68 -9.55 22.09 2.55
CA LEU A 68 -10.13 21.10 3.47
C LEU A 68 -11.66 21.17 3.57
N ALA A 69 -12.25 22.36 3.49
CA ALA A 69 -13.70 22.51 3.54
C ALA A 69 -14.40 22.02 2.27
N ASN A 70 -13.66 21.86 1.16
CA ASN A 70 -14.19 21.48 -0.14
C ASN A 70 -13.80 20.06 -0.57
N VAL A 71 -12.93 19.34 0.17
CA VAL A 71 -12.69 17.91 -0.05
C VAL A 71 -13.79 17.14 0.71
N PRO A 72 -14.76 16.51 0.02
CA PRO A 72 -15.85 15.80 0.68
C PRO A 72 -15.29 14.57 1.41
N TYR A 73 -15.41 14.55 2.73
CA TYR A 73 -15.33 13.39 3.61
C TYR A 73 -14.32 12.28 3.23
N ILE A 74 -13.04 12.63 3.13
CA ILE A 74 -11.82 11.92 3.58
C ILE A 74 -11.84 10.36 3.75
N GLY A 75 -12.86 9.72 4.34
CA GLY A 75 -13.03 8.25 4.31
C GLY A 75 -13.52 7.68 2.96
N VAL A 76 -14.27 8.48 2.19
CA VAL A 76 -14.83 8.11 0.86
C VAL A 76 -13.73 7.86 -0.16
N ILE A 77 -12.58 8.52 -0.02
CA ILE A 77 -11.44 8.41 -0.94
C ILE A 77 -10.92 6.97 -0.99
N TYR A 78 -10.83 6.28 0.15
CA TYR A 78 -10.35 4.89 0.18
C TYR A 78 -11.33 3.91 -0.49
N ALA A 79 -12.64 4.16 -0.33
CA ALA A 79 -13.66 3.37 -1.00
C ALA A 79 -13.63 3.61 -2.52
N GLU A 80 -13.33 4.84 -2.94
CA GLU A 80 -13.17 5.22 -4.35
C GLU A 80 -11.93 4.61 -4.99
N PHE A 81 -10.82 4.50 -4.25
CA PHE A 81 -9.61 3.80 -4.70
C PHE A 81 -9.63 2.28 -4.51
N GLY A 82 -10.66 1.74 -3.85
CA GLY A 82 -10.87 0.29 -3.69
C GLY A 82 -9.95 -0.37 -2.66
N ASP A 83 -9.46 0.35 -1.64
CA ASP A 83 -8.63 -0.26 -0.60
C ASP A 83 -9.44 -1.31 0.18
N ILE A 84 -8.83 -2.47 0.41
CA ILE A 84 -9.42 -3.60 1.16
C ILE A 84 -9.85 -3.26 2.60
N ALA A 85 -9.36 -2.16 3.17
CA ALA A 85 -9.66 -1.67 4.51
C ALA A 85 -10.58 -0.44 4.52
N ALA A 86 -11.03 0.05 3.36
CA ALA A 86 -11.81 1.29 3.24
C ALA A 86 -12.99 1.34 4.22
N GLU A 87 -13.80 0.28 4.27
CA GLU A 87 -14.97 0.19 5.17
C GLU A 87 -14.57 0.38 6.64
N LYS A 88 -13.51 -0.30 7.09
CA LYS A 88 -13.08 -0.24 8.49
C LYS A 88 -12.41 1.08 8.84
N ILE A 89 -11.65 1.65 7.90
CA ILE A 89 -11.06 2.99 8.04
C ILE A 89 -12.17 4.03 8.24
N GLU A 90 -13.22 3.98 7.41
CA GLU A 90 -14.35 4.90 7.50
C GLU A 90 -15.11 4.73 8.82
N GLN A 91 -15.50 3.50 9.16
CA GLN A 91 -16.31 3.20 10.34
C GLN A 91 -15.62 3.54 11.66
N ASN A 92 -14.31 3.29 11.75
CA ASN A 92 -13.55 3.45 13.00
C ASN A 92 -12.70 4.72 13.04
N HIS A 93 -12.73 5.55 11.98
CA HIS A 93 -11.94 6.77 11.87
C HIS A 93 -10.44 6.54 12.14
N LEU A 94 -9.87 5.50 11.51
CA LEU A 94 -8.50 5.06 11.79
C LEU A 94 -7.41 6.03 11.30
N MET A 95 -7.76 6.95 10.41
CA MET A 95 -6.81 7.88 9.80
C MET A 95 -6.34 8.96 10.78
N THR A 96 -5.03 9.20 10.80
CA THR A 96 -4.47 10.35 11.49
C THR A 96 -4.43 11.54 10.55
N LYS A 97 -5.11 12.64 10.92
CA LYS A 97 -5.02 13.90 10.20
C LYS A 97 -3.61 14.48 10.33
N ILE A 98 -2.94 14.68 9.20
CA ILE A 98 -1.59 15.27 9.11
C ILE A 98 -1.68 16.76 8.82
N GLY A 99 -2.39 17.15 7.75
CA GLY A 99 -2.66 18.54 7.38
C GLY A 99 -1.41 19.41 7.21
N LYS A 100 -0.30 18.83 6.72
CA LYS A 100 0.93 19.55 6.41
C LYS A 100 1.01 19.86 4.92
N GLU A 101 1.53 21.03 4.55
CA GLU A 101 1.66 21.45 3.16
C GLU A 101 3.03 22.05 2.85
N ASP A 102 3.43 21.94 1.59
CA ASP A 102 4.50 22.72 0.97
C ASP A 102 3.92 23.44 -0.26
N LYS A 103 4.08 24.76 -0.30
CA LYS A 103 3.42 25.64 -1.28
C LYS A 103 4.39 26.63 -1.88
N HIS A 104 4.69 26.44 -3.16
CA HIS A 104 5.46 27.37 -3.97
C HIS A 104 5.25 27.10 -5.46
N ALA A 105 5.77 27.97 -6.31
CA ALA A 105 5.68 27.86 -7.77
C ALA A 105 4.25 27.73 -8.35
N GLY A 106 3.22 28.09 -7.58
CA GLY A 106 1.81 27.98 -8.00
C GLY A 106 1.17 26.61 -7.74
N LEU A 107 1.88 25.67 -7.10
CA LEU A 107 1.37 24.38 -6.67
C LEU A 107 1.47 24.24 -5.15
N THR A 108 0.42 23.67 -4.55
CA THR A 108 0.40 23.23 -3.16
C THR A 108 0.43 21.71 -3.15
N MET A 109 1.42 21.10 -2.50
CA MET A 109 1.41 19.69 -2.14
C MET A 109 1.00 19.61 -0.66
N ALA A 110 0.01 18.79 -0.31
CA ALA A 110 -0.47 18.65 1.05
C ALA A 110 -0.65 17.17 1.41
N VAL A 111 -0.05 16.73 2.52
CA VAL A 111 -0.37 15.42 3.10
C VAL A 111 -1.55 15.61 4.03
N GLU A 112 -2.69 15.09 3.64
CA GLU A 112 -3.95 15.28 4.35
C GLU A 112 -4.03 14.36 5.56
N GLU A 113 -3.74 13.08 5.34
CA GLU A 113 -3.85 12.04 6.35
C GLU A 113 -2.97 10.84 6.03
N ALA A 114 -2.68 10.07 7.07
CA ALA A 114 -1.96 8.82 6.98
C ALA A 114 -2.38 7.87 8.10
N VAL A 115 -2.21 6.57 7.87
CA VAL A 115 -2.39 5.54 8.89
C VAL A 115 -1.35 4.46 8.75
N TYR A 116 -0.93 3.91 9.89
CA TYR A 116 0.08 2.86 9.97
C TYR A 116 -0.27 1.87 11.07
N ASP A 117 -0.31 0.57 10.75
CA ASP A 117 -0.65 -0.48 11.71
C ASP A 117 0.48 -1.50 11.96
N GLY A 118 1.69 -1.20 11.47
CA GLY A 118 2.82 -2.14 11.51
C GLY A 118 2.92 -3.02 10.27
N ASN A 119 1.80 -3.33 9.61
CA ASN A 119 1.74 -4.15 8.40
C ASN A 119 1.58 -3.30 7.13
N ARG A 120 0.74 -2.27 7.20
CA ARG A 120 0.39 -1.39 6.08
C ARG A 120 0.61 0.07 6.46
N LEU A 121 1.03 0.87 5.48
CA LEU A 121 1.10 2.32 5.53
C LEU A 121 0.23 2.86 4.39
N LEU A 122 -0.74 3.70 4.73
CA LEU A 122 -1.60 4.37 3.75
C LEU A 122 -1.43 5.88 3.91
N VAL A 123 -1.31 6.60 2.79
CA VAL A 123 -1.08 8.06 2.78
C VAL A 123 -1.93 8.70 1.69
N THR A 124 -2.65 9.77 2.05
CA THR A 124 -3.44 10.56 1.10
C THR A 124 -2.82 11.95 0.94
N VAL A 125 -2.61 12.33 -0.32
CA VAL A 125 -1.93 13.57 -0.71
C VAL A 125 -2.84 14.36 -1.64
N ALA A 126 -3.02 15.64 -1.37
CA ALA A 126 -3.71 16.58 -2.25
C ALA A 126 -2.71 17.49 -2.96
N TYR A 127 -2.94 17.70 -4.26
CA TYR A 127 -2.20 18.66 -5.07
C TYR A 127 -3.14 19.71 -5.61
N THR A 128 -2.95 20.97 -5.21
CA THR A 128 -3.80 22.09 -5.65
C THR A 128 -3.00 23.13 -6.43
N GLY A 129 -3.36 23.34 -7.70
CA GLY A 129 -2.70 24.27 -8.61
C GLY A 129 -3.46 25.58 -8.77
N GLN A 130 -2.74 26.71 -8.74
CA GLN A 130 -3.32 28.04 -8.89
C GLN A 130 -3.92 28.27 -10.28
N ASN A 131 -3.34 27.65 -11.31
CA ASN A 131 -3.77 27.77 -12.71
C ASN A 131 -4.37 26.47 -13.25
N GLY A 132 -4.89 25.62 -12.35
CA GLY A 132 -5.33 24.27 -12.67
C GLY A 132 -4.22 23.23 -12.50
N VAL A 133 -4.61 21.98 -12.38
CA VAL A 133 -3.72 20.81 -12.41
C VAL A 133 -4.32 19.80 -13.38
N SER A 134 -3.49 18.90 -13.90
CA SER A 134 -3.96 17.78 -14.68
C SER A 134 -3.02 16.62 -14.54
N LEU A 135 -3.57 15.41 -14.53
CA LEU A 135 -2.79 14.20 -14.71
C LEU A 135 -2.12 14.17 -16.09
N LYS A 136 -2.69 14.85 -17.10
CA LYS A 136 -2.18 14.90 -18.48
C LYS A 136 -1.05 15.94 -18.61
N GLU A 137 0.15 15.54 -18.20
CA GLU A 137 1.38 16.36 -18.30
C GLU A 137 2.32 15.92 -19.45
N GLU A 138 3.03 16.88 -20.06
CA GLU A 138 4.03 16.60 -21.12
C GLU A 138 5.31 15.98 -20.57
N VAL A 139 5.73 16.41 -19.38
CA VAL A 139 6.89 15.87 -18.66
C VAL A 139 6.40 15.36 -17.32
N VAL A 140 6.58 14.06 -17.12
CA VAL A 140 6.07 13.39 -15.92
C VAL A 140 6.97 13.69 -14.73
N GLY A 141 6.40 14.29 -13.70
CA GLY A 141 7.07 14.57 -12.43
C GLY A 141 7.46 13.29 -11.68
N THR A 142 8.13 13.43 -10.54
CA THR A 142 8.42 12.29 -9.67
C THR A 142 8.05 12.61 -8.23
N ASN A 143 7.43 11.67 -7.54
CA ASN A 143 7.28 11.71 -6.11
C ASN A 143 7.89 10.47 -5.47
N LYS A 144 8.20 10.55 -4.18
CA LYS A 144 8.79 9.45 -3.43
C LYS A 144 8.43 9.55 -1.96
N LEU A 145 7.80 8.50 -1.44
CA LEU A 145 7.67 8.27 -0.02
C LEU A 145 8.90 7.56 0.56
N THR A 146 9.27 7.96 1.77
CA THR A 146 10.30 7.32 2.59
C THR A 146 9.83 7.17 4.02
N VAL A 147 10.38 6.17 4.71
CA VAL A 147 10.19 5.97 6.14
C VAL A 147 11.55 5.96 6.81
N ASN A 148 11.72 6.77 7.86
CA ASN A 148 12.95 6.94 8.62
C ASN A 148 14.16 7.28 7.71
N GLY A 149 13.93 8.11 6.69
CA GLY A 149 14.93 8.54 5.71
C GLY A 149 15.30 7.51 4.63
N GLU A 150 14.72 6.32 4.66
CA GLU A 150 15.03 5.22 3.75
C GLU A 150 13.87 4.87 2.81
N PRO A 151 14.14 4.30 1.61
CA PRO A 151 13.09 3.74 0.77
C PRO A 151 12.28 2.67 1.52
N ILE A 152 10.97 2.69 1.32
CA ILE A 152 10.05 1.76 1.99
C ILE A 152 10.26 0.34 1.44
N ASP A 153 10.36 -0.64 2.34
CA ASP A 153 10.44 -2.06 2.00
C ASP A 153 9.03 -2.62 1.87
N VAL A 154 8.52 -2.60 0.63
CA VAL A 154 7.16 -2.98 0.27
C VAL A 154 7.15 -4.32 -0.45
N ALA A 155 6.18 -5.17 -0.10
CA ALA A 155 5.86 -6.39 -0.85
C ALA A 155 4.68 -6.21 -1.79
N ILE A 156 3.74 -5.33 -1.43
CA ILE A 156 2.60 -4.93 -2.27
C ILE A 156 2.52 -3.42 -2.16
N GLY A 157 2.52 -2.74 -3.30
CA GLY A 157 2.36 -1.30 -3.37
C GLY A 157 1.38 -0.95 -4.46
N SER A 158 0.44 -0.07 -4.16
CA SER A 158 -0.38 0.62 -5.14
C SER A 158 -0.27 2.12 -4.92
N THR A 159 -0.42 2.88 -5.99
CA THR A 159 -0.63 4.32 -5.90
C THR A 159 -1.76 4.66 -6.86
N GLY A 160 -2.80 5.33 -6.38
CA GLY A 160 -3.93 5.80 -7.19
C GLY A 160 -3.87 7.31 -7.33
N GLN A 161 -4.39 7.84 -8.44
CA GLN A 161 -4.58 9.28 -8.59
C GLN A 161 -5.93 9.59 -9.23
N ASP A 162 -6.59 10.65 -8.77
CA ASP A 162 -7.84 11.13 -9.35
C ASP A 162 -7.91 12.66 -9.38
N ASP A 163 -8.52 13.19 -10.45
CA ASP A 163 -8.79 14.62 -10.62
C ASP A 163 -10.15 14.94 -9.95
N ILE A 164 -10.13 15.50 -8.74
CA ILE A 164 -11.37 15.88 -8.03
C ILE A 164 -12.06 17.05 -8.73
N ASP A 165 -11.26 18.01 -9.19
CA ASP A 165 -11.70 19.11 -10.03
C ASP A 165 -10.53 19.65 -10.88
N LYS A 166 -10.80 20.68 -11.70
CA LYS A 166 -9.79 21.30 -12.57
C LYS A 166 -8.53 21.82 -11.87
N ASN A 167 -8.57 21.99 -10.55
CA ASN A 167 -7.52 22.60 -9.74
C ASN A 167 -6.95 21.61 -8.71
N THR A 168 -7.55 20.44 -8.51
CA THR A 168 -7.21 19.53 -7.40
C THR A 168 -7.09 18.08 -7.87
N ILE A 169 -5.95 17.48 -7.57
CA ILE A 169 -5.69 16.04 -7.71
C ILE A 169 -5.53 15.43 -6.32
N ILE A 170 -6.11 14.26 -6.11
CA ILE A 170 -5.81 13.40 -4.97
C ILE A 170 -4.92 12.26 -5.44
N GLU A 171 -3.90 11.97 -4.64
CA GLU A 171 -3.06 10.79 -4.78
C GLU A 171 -3.16 9.95 -3.51
N HIS A 172 -3.32 8.65 -3.69
CA HIS A 172 -3.46 7.70 -2.62
C HIS A 172 -2.36 6.66 -2.70
N HIS A 173 -1.63 6.42 -1.61
CA HIS A 173 -0.60 5.38 -1.53
C HIS A 173 -1.06 4.26 -0.61
N GLU A 174 -1.04 3.02 -1.10
CA GLU A 174 -1.36 1.81 -0.33
C GLU A 174 -0.15 0.89 -0.30
N LEU A 175 0.48 0.75 0.86
CA LEU A 175 1.75 0.05 0.98
C LEU A 175 1.66 -1.06 2.02
N THR A 176 1.74 -2.31 1.58
CA THR A 176 1.95 -3.46 2.48
C THR A 176 3.44 -3.76 2.60
N LEU A 177 3.95 -3.65 3.82
CA LEU A 177 5.38 -3.82 4.10
C LEU A 177 5.84 -5.26 3.86
N SER A 178 7.09 -5.44 3.46
CA SER A 178 7.67 -6.78 3.27
C SER A 178 7.72 -7.57 4.57
N ASN A 179 7.97 -6.90 5.70
CA ASN A 179 7.96 -7.52 7.01
C ASN A 179 7.10 -6.69 7.99
N PRO A 180 6.24 -7.35 8.79
CA PRO A 180 5.50 -6.69 9.86
C PRO A 180 6.43 -6.00 10.85
N ASP A 181 6.04 -4.82 11.32
CA ASP A 181 6.70 -4.08 12.39
C ASP A 181 8.16 -3.66 12.08
N ILE A 182 8.60 -3.74 10.81
CA ILE A 182 10.01 -3.48 10.40
C ILE A 182 10.50 -2.07 10.76
N TYR A 183 9.60 -1.10 10.92
CA TYR A 183 9.92 0.29 11.27
C TYR A 183 9.61 0.67 12.72
N GLY A 184 9.12 -0.26 13.54
CA GLY A 184 8.73 -0.02 14.93
C GLY A 184 7.42 0.75 15.07
N ASP A 185 7.14 1.26 16.29
CA ASP A 185 5.82 1.85 16.61
C ASP A 185 5.73 3.36 16.30
N ASN A 186 6.85 4.02 16.05
CA ASN A 186 6.90 5.45 15.70
C ASN A 186 7.78 5.62 14.48
N ILE A 187 7.22 6.20 13.42
CA ILE A 187 7.90 6.36 12.14
C ILE A 187 7.93 7.82 11.72
N GLU A 188 8.99 8.21 11.02
CA GLU A 188 9.08 9.49 10.31
C GLU A 188 8.82 9.23 8.83
N VAL A 189 7.71 9.74 8.31
CA VAL A 189 7.34 9.63 6.91
C VAL A 189 7.72 10.93 6.21
N ALA A 190 8.38 10.82 5.05
CA ALA A 190 8.65 11.98 4.21
C ALA A 190 8.21 11.73 2.77
N LEU A 191 7.59 12.74 2.17
CA LEU A 191 7.19 12.82 0.77
C LEU A 191 8.01 13.89 0.07
N ASP A 192 8.82 13.45 -0.90
CA ASP A 192 9.58 14.33 -1.79
C ASP A 192 8.92 14.35 -3.17
N GLY A 193 8.65 15.54 -3.70
CA GLY A 193 8.10 15.77 -5.04
C GLY A 193 9.07 16.57 -5.91
N SER A 194 9.13 16.29 -7.21
CA SER A 194 9.92 17.04 -8.19
C SER A 194 9.16 17.19 -9.50
N ASP A 195 9.11 18.42 -10.02
CA ASP A 195 8.46 18.80 -11.27
C ASP A 195 7.04 18.22 -11.45
N LEU A 196 6.17 18.41 -10.44
CA LEU A 196 4.86 17.76 -10.32
C LEU A 196 3.76 18.44 -11.15
N PHE A 197 2.98 17.67 -11.91
CA PHE A 197 1.78 18.13 -12.64
C PHE A 197 2.05 19.32 -13.57
N GLY A 198 3.22 19.32 -14.21
CA GLY A 198 3.70 20.42 -15.06
C GLY A 198 4.22 21.66 -14.31
N TYR A 199 4.20 21.68 -12.98
CA TYR A 199 4.80 22.74 -12.17
C TYR A 199 6.26 22.41 -11.86
N LYS A 200 7.18 23.33 -12.19
CA LYS A 200 8.61 23.13 -11.93
C LYS A 200 8.97 23.47 -10.49
N GLY A 201 9.71 22.60 -9.83
CA GLY A 201 10.11 22.79 -8.44
C GLY A 201 10.40 21.49 -7.70
N ASN A 202 10.73 21.62 -6.41
CA ASN A 202 10.83 20.48 -5.50
C ASN A 202 9.97 20.77 -4.28
N TRP A 203 9.16 19.80 -3.87
CA TRP A 203 8.30 19.88 -2.70
C TRP A 203 8.76 18.86 -1.66
N HIS A 204 8.66 19.21 -0.39
CA HIS A 204 9.05 18.33 0.71
C HIS A 204 8.10 18.47 1.89
N ILE A 205 7.58 17.34 2.36
CA ILE A 205 6.78 17.27 3.58
C ILE A 205 7.24 16.07 4.38
N ASP A 206 7.57 16.29 5.65
CA ASP A 206 7.87 15.26 6.63
C ASP A 206 6.87 15.31 7.81
N PHE A 207 6.54 14.16 8.38
CA PHE A 207 5.71 14.05 9.58
C PHE A 207 5.99 12.77 10.35
N THR A 208 5.68 12.79 11.64
CA THR A 208 5.74 11.60 12.48
C THR A 208 4.38 10.91 12.51
N LEU A 209 4.36 9.58 12.49
CA LEU A 209 3.17 8.77 12.60
C LEU A 209 3.38 7.69 13.67
N GLU A 210 2.44 7.61 14.62
CA GLU A 210 2.40 6.54 15.61
C GLU A 210 1.58 5.38 15.04
N LYS A 211 2.05 4.15 15.29
CA LYS A 211 1.33 2.93 14.94
C LYS A 211 0.00 2.84 15.69
N LEU A 212 -1.04 2.36 15.00
CA LEU A 212 -2.32 2.00 15.57
C LEU A 212 -2.16 1.08 16.80
N LYS A 213 -2.92 1.37 17.86
CA LYS A 213 -2.78 0.74 19.19
C LYS A 213 -3.70 -0.45 19.40
N GLU A 214 -4.61 -0.67 18.46
CA GLU A 214 -5.54 -1.79 18.45
C GLU A 214 -4.79 -3.12 18.47
N GLU A 215 -5.44 -4.14 19.03
CA GLU A 215 -4.85 -5.44 19.27
C GLU A 215 -4.48 -6.14 17.93
N VAL A 216 -3.23 -6.61 17.86
CA VAL A 216 -2.74 -7.42 16.76
C VAL A 216 -2.72 -8.88 17.17
N VAL A 217 -3.55 -9.69 16.54
CA VAL A 217 -3.56 -11.15 16.78
C VAL A 217 -2.61 -11.81 15.81
N LYS A 218 -1.62 -12.56 16.32
CA LYS A 218 -0.63 -13.30 15.52
C LYS A 218 -0.78 -14.80 15.80
N ILE A 219 -1.02 -15.58 14.76
CA ILE A 219 -1.12 -17.04 14.79
C ILE A 219 0.03 -17.62 13.95
N TYR A 220 0.57 -18.76 14.39
CA TYR A 220 1.68 -19.45 13.71
C TYR A 220 1.27 -20.89 13.37
N PRO A 221 0.46 -21.10 12.33
CA PRO A 221 -0.08 -22.43 12.00
C PRO A 221 1.02 -23.41 11.61
N ASN A 222 2.04 -22.95 10.88
CA ASN A 222 3.16 -23.73 10.36
C ASN A 222 2.69 -25.01 9.64
N VAL A 223 1.66 -24.86 8.80
CA VAL A 223 1.10 -25.94 7.98
C VAL A 223 1.77 -25.95 6.63
N ILE A 224 1.98 -27.15 6.09
CA ILE A 224 2.77 -27.37 4.87
C ILE A 224 1.95 -28.14 3.84
N ALA A 225 2.05 -27.74 2.58
CA ALA A 225 1.60 -28.50 1.41
C ALA A 225 2.75 -28.67 0.41
N SER A 226 2.72 -29.71 -0.40
CA SER A 226 3.78 -29.98 -1.38
C SER A 226 3.22 -30.71 -2.60
N THR A 227 3.75 -30.41 -3.78
CA THR A 227 3.41 -31.18 -4.97
C THR A 227 3.95 -32.61 -4.86
N ASN A 228 3.28 -33.56 -5.51
CA ASN A 228 3.61 -34.99 -5.50
C ASN A 228 5.03 -35.27 -6.01
N ASN A 229 5.52 -34.44 -6.94
CA ASN A 229 6.89 -34.53 -7.46
C ASN A 229 7.94 -33.83 -6.57
N GLY A 230 7.52 -33.20 -5.46
CA GLY A 230 8.38 -32.48 -4.53
C GLY A 230 8.96 -31.16 -5.08
N LEU A 231 8.47 -30.69 -6.23
CA LEU A 231 9.00 -29.50 -6.89
C LEU A 231 8.68 -28.21 -6.13
N TYR A 232 7.47 -28.12 -5.57
CA TYR A 232 7.03 -26.95 -4.82
C TYR A 232 6.58 -27.38 -3.43
N LYS A 233 6.95 -26.57 -2.44
CA LYS A 233 6.48 -26.72 -1.06
C LYS A 233 6.06 -25.35 -0.53
N LEU A 234 4.83 -25.27 -0.05
CA LEU A 234 4.27 -24.09 0.60
C LEU A 234 4.26 -24.31 2.10
N ASN A 235 4.68 -23.31 2.87
CA ASN A 235 4.55 -23.28 4.32
C ASN A 235 3.83 -21.99 4.74
N VAL A 236 2.63 -22.12 5.31
CA VAL A 236 1.92 -20.99 5.91
C VAL A 236 2.46 -20.80 7.31
N GLY A 237 3.47 -19.93 7.43
CA GLY A 237 4.23 -19.75 8.66
C GLY A 237 3.52 -18.86 9.68
N LYS A 238 2.76 -17.86 9.20
CA LYS A 238 2.12 -16.86 10.06
C LYS A 238 0.85 -16.30 9.43
N VAL A 239 -0.14 -16.05 10.28
CA VAL A 239 -1.31 -15.24 9.98
C VAL A 239 -1.39 -14.11 11.01
N SER A 240 -1.60 -12.87 10.58
CA SER A 240 -1.81 -11.75 11.49
C SER A 240 -3.03 -10.93 11.13
N PHE A 241 -3.85 -10.64 12.14
CA PHE A 241 -5.01 -9.77 12.05
C PHE A 241 -4.64 -8.42 12.62
N THR A 242 -4.78 -7.38 11.80
CA THR A 242 -4.49 -5.99 12.14
C THR A 242 -5.66 -5.09 11.72
N PRO A 243 -5.75 -3.86 12.23
CA PRO A 243 -6.84 -2.94 11.87
C PRO A 243 -7.00 -2.69 10.38
N LEU A 244 -5.91 -2.73 9.59
CA LEU A 244 -5.96 -2.44 8.15
C LEU A 244 -5.90 -3.68 7.26
N SER A 245 -5.77 -4.89 7.83
CA SER A 245 -5.72 -6.12 7.02
C SER A 245 -5.72 -7.41 7.84
N THR A 246 -6.02 -8.51 7.16
CA THR A 246 -5.57 -9.85 7.55
C THR A 246 -4.44 -10.28 6.62
N ARG A 247 -3.24 -10.48 7.17
CA ARG A 247 -2.03 -10.87 6.42
C ARG A 247 -1.71 -12.34 6.62
N ILE A 248 -1.39 -13.04 5.54
CA ILE A 248 -0.92 -14.43 5.54
C ILE A 248 0.47 -14.47 4.91
N ASP A 249 1.46 -14.90 5.69
CA ASP A 249 2.85 -15.07 5.26
C ASP A 249 3.08 -16.53 4.83
N ILE A 250 3.40 -16.71 3.55
CA ILE A 250 3.60 -18.01 2.91
C ILE A 250 5.05 -18.11 2.44
N LEU A 251 5.78 -19.09 2.96
CA LEU A 251 7.11 -19.42 2.48
C LEU A 251 6.99 -20.47 1.38
N VAL A 252 7.72 -20.25 0.29
CA VAL A 252 7.72 -21.09 -0.90
C VAL A 252 9.12 -21.66 -1.08
N ASP A 253 9.22 -22.97 -1.11
CA ASP A 253 10.45 -23.69 -1.45
C ASP A 253 10.31 -24.31 -2.84
N TYR A 254 11.31 -24.06 -3.68
CA TYR A 254 11.43 -24.54 -5.05
C TYR A 254 12.91 -24.58 -5.47
N PRO A 255 13.28 -25.32 -6.54
CA PRO A 255 14.67 -25.46 -6.94
C PRO A 255 15.38 -24.14 -7.29
N ASN A 256 16.57 -23.90 -6.72
CA ASN A 256 17.40 -22.71 -6.93
C ASN A 256 17.77 -22.42 -8.40
N ASP A 257 17.66 -23.38 -9.32
CA ASP A 257 17.85 -23.13 -10.76
C ASP A 257 16.73 -22.29 -11.38
N LEU A 258 15.56 -22.24 -10.78
CA LEU A 258 14.46 -21.37 -11.21
C LEU A 258 14.76 -19.89 -10.91
N ASP A 259 15.38 -19.58 -9.78
CA ASP A 259 15.85 -18.23 -9.45
C ASP A 259 16.82 -17.70 -10.49
N ARG A 260 17.85 -18.49 -10.79
CA ARG A 260 18.96 -18.09 -11.66
C ARG A 260 18.52 -17.78 -13.09
N ASN A 261 17.39 -18.35 -13.50
CA ASN A 261 16.85 -18.22 -14.84
C ASN A 261 15.67 -17.23 -14.92
N ASP A 262 15.33 -16.55 -13.81
CA ASP A 262 14.14 -15.68 -13.70
C ASP A 262 12.85 -16.42 -14.09
N LYS A 263 12.75 -17.68 -13.65
CA LYS A 263 11.61 -18.60 -13.87
C LYS A 263 10.98 -19.05 -12.56
N TRP A 264 11.21 -18.29 -11.49
CA TRP A 264 10.62 -18.57 -10.18
C TRP A 264 9.09 -18.52 -10.28
N PRO A 265 8.37 -19.41 -9.56
CA PRO A 265 6.92 -19.48 -9.64
C PRO A 265 6.29 -18.33 -8.87
N PHE A 266 5.39 -17.59 -9.52
CA PHE A 266 4.38 -16.81 -8.80
C PHE A 266 3.09 -17.65 -8.70
N PHE A 267 2.54 -17.76 -7.49
CA PHE A 267 1.28 -18.43 -7.24
C PHE A 267 0.21 -17.37 -6.98
N GLU A 268 -0.92 -17.49 -7.66
CA GLU A 268 -2.15 -16.77 -7.33
C GLU A 268 -2.92 -17.61 -6.31
N PHE A 269 -3.67 -16.98 -5.41
CA PHE A 269 -4.40 -17.67 -4.34
C PHE A 269 -5.87 -17.31 -4.35
N GLU A 270 -6.75 -18.28 -4.27
CA GLU A 270 -8.08 -18.06 -3.71
C GLU A 270 -8.05 -18.42 -2.23
N VAL A 271 -8.74 -17.65 -1.38
CA VAL A 271 -8.86 -17.95 0.05
C VAL A 271 -10.33 -18.07 0.41
N THR A 272 -10.72 -19.13 1.11
CA THR A 272 -12.07 -19.26 1.66
C THR A 272 -11.99 -19.37 3.18
N ASP A 273 -12.79 -18.61 3.92
CA ASP A 273 -12.86 -18.76 5.37
C ASP A 273 -13.80 -19.89 5.82
N SER A 274 -13.77 -20.22 7.11
CA SER A 274 -14.62 -21.26 7.69
C SER A 274 -16.13 -20.95 7.66
N GLU A 275 -16.51 -19.70 7.42
CA GLU A 275 -17.91 -19.28 7.26
C GLU A 275 -18.37 -19.35 5.79
N GLY A 276 -17.46 -19.70 4.87
CA GLY A 276 -17.72 -19.88 3.44
C GLY A 276 -17.51 -18.62 2.60
N LYS A 277 -16.97 -17.54 3.17
CA LYS A 277 -16.65 -16.33 2.42
C LYS A 277 -15.41 -16.57 1.57
N LEU A 278 -15.55 -16.36 0.26
CA LEU A 278 -14.47 -16.43 -0.72
C LEU A 278 -13.79 -15.05 -0.84
N TYR A 279 -12.47 -15.09 -0.94
CA TYR A 279 -11.60 -13.97 -1.23
C TYR A 279 -10.80 -14.29 -2.51
N ASP A 280 -11.10 -13.54 -3.57
CA ASP A 280 -10.61 -13.63 -4.93
C ASP A 280 -10.75 -12.25 -5.63
N GLY A 281 -10.00 -12.04 -6.72
CA GLY A 281 -10.08 -10.79 -7.49
C GLY A 281 -9.73 -9.54 -6.66
N GLU A 282 -10.66 -8.58 -6.56
CA GLU A 282 -10.44 -7.26 -5.95
C GLU A 282 -10.41 -7.28 -4.41
N ASN A 283 -10.93 -8.33 -3.76
CA ASN A 283 -10.99 -8.41 -2.29
C ASN A 283 -9.79 -9.18 -1.69
N ILE A 284 -8.74 -9.38 -2.47
CA ILE A 284 -7.48 -10.02 -2.08
C ILE A 284 -6.32 -9.29 -2.76
N GLN A 285 -5.27 -9.00 -2.00
CA GLN A 285 -4.03 -8.46 -2.54
C GLN A 285 -2.92 -9.48 -2.36
N MET A 286 -2.02 -9.57 -3.33
CA MET A 286 -0.89 -10.50 -3.29
C MET A 286 0.39 -9.82 -3.74
N GLY A 287 1.50 -10.24 -3.15
CA GLY A 287 2.82 -9.86 -3.60
C GLY A 287 3.88 -10.74 -2.97
N ALA A 288 5.13 -10.38 -3.20
CA ALA A 288 6.27 -11.11 -2.67
C ALA A 288 7.31 -10.14 -2.13
N THR A 289 8.09 -10.60 -1.16
CA THR A 289 9.28 -9.87 -0.73
C THR A 289 10.36 -9.96 -1.81
N LYS A 290 11.47 -9.23 -1.63
CA LYS A 290 12.62 -9.19 -2.55
C LYS A 290 13.49 -10.45 -2.47
N ASP A 291 12.86 -11.61 -2.44
CA ASP A 291 13.46 -12.94 -2.30
C ASP A 291 12.93 -13.89 -3.38
N ASN A 292 12.82 -13.40 -4.62
CA ASN A 292 12.38 -14.16 -5.80
C ASN A 292 11.06 -14.94 -5.62
N GLY A 293 10.14 -14.49 -4.76
CA GLY A 293 8.89 -15.23 -4.52
C GLY A 293 8.98 -16.36 -3.49
N HIS A 294 10.13 -16.56 -2.82
CA HIS A 294 10.26 -17.46 -1.69
C HIS A 294 9.43 -17.04 -0.46
N HIS A 295 8.99 -15.79 -0.42
CA HIS A 295 8.08 -15.30 0.62
C HIS A 295 6.97 -14.49 -0.05
N ILE A 296 5.82 -15.14 -0.19
CA ILE A 296 4.57 -14.58 -0.70
C ILE A 296 3.77 -14.04 0.48
N ILE A 297 3.15 -12.90 0.26
CA ILE A 297 2.27 -12.23 1.21
C ILE A 297 0.90 -12.13 0.55
N VAL A 298 -0.08 -12.76 1.18
CA VAL A 298 -1.49 -12.64 0.82
C VAL A 298 -2.15 -11.74 1.85
N VAL A 299 -2.92 -10.76 1.39
CA VAL A 299 -3.59 -9.78 2.24
C VAL A 299 -5.08 -9.77 1.93
N LEU A 300 -5.89 -9.96 2.97
CA LEU A 300 -7.34 -9.90 2.93
C LEU A 300 -7.81 -8.66 3.71
N PRO A 301 -9.07 -8.23 3.52
CA PRO A 301 -9.70 -7.22 4.36
C PRO A 301 -9.50 -7.48 5.86
N PRO A 302 -9.43 -6.41 6.69
CA PRO A 302 -9.43 -6.58 8.13
C PRO A 302 -10.71 -7.26 8.59
N MET A 303 -10.60 -8.09 9.63
CA MET A 303 -11.73 -8.88 10.14
C MET A 303 -12.06 -8.46 11.56
N GLU A 304 -13.34 -8.31 11.87
CA GLU A 304 -13.83 -8.07 13.24
C GLU A 304 -13.76 -9.33 14.11
N LYS A 305 -13.98 -10.49 13.48
CA LYS A 305 -13.98 -11.78 14.12
C LYS A 305 -13.06 -12.72 13.35
N MET A 306 -12.15 -13.35 14.09
CA MET A 306 -11.27 -14.36 13.53
C MET A 306 -12.08 -15.60 13.12
N PRO A 307 -11.96 -16.08 11.86
CA PRO A 307 -12.56 -17.35 11.46
C PRO A 307 -11.81 -18.53 12.08
N LYS A 308 -12.41 -19.72 12.05
CA LYS A 308 -11.77 -20.93 12.61
C LYS A 308 -10.59 -21.41 11.79
N SER A 309 -10.68 -21.21 10.48
CA SER A 309 -9.66 -21.60 9.52
C SER A 309 -9.79 -20.81 8.23
N PHE A 310 -8.71 -20.80 7.45
CA PHE A 310 -8.74 -20.49 6.03
C PHE A 310 -8.44 -21.74 5.21
N THR A 311 -9.03 -21.85 4.03
CA THR A 311 -8.62 -22.78 2.98
C THR A 311 -7.97 -21.95 1.87
N LEU A 312 -6.67 -22.16 1.66
CA LEU A 312 -5.90 -21.49 0.62
C LEU A 312 -5.79 -22.44 -0.58
N ARG A 313 -6.19 -21.95 -1.74
CA ARG A 313 -6.08 -22.64 -3.03
C ARG A 313 -5.10 -21.90 -3.93
N PRO A 314 -3.84 -22.34 -3.98
CA PRO A 314 -2.89 -21.80 -4.94
C PRO A 314 -3.23 -22.27 -6.35
N GLY A 315 -3.04 -21.38 -7.32
CA GLY A 315 -3.25 -21.65 -8.73
C GLY A 315 -2.37 -20.77 -9.60
N LYS A 316 -2.56 -20.90 -10.91
CA LYS A 316 -1.89 -20.08 -11.92
C LYS A 316 -2.86 -19.77 -13.04
N THR A 317 -2.83 -18.53 -13.51
CA THR A 317 -3.47 -18.16 -14.77
C THR A 317 -2.72 -18.77 -15.96
N ASN A 318 -3.42 -19.55 -16.78
CA ASN A 318 -2.88 -20.16 -17.99
C ASN A 318 -2.74 -19.14 -19.13
N GLU A 319 -2.17 -19.57 -20.27
CA GLU A 319 -1.96 -18.68 -21.43
C GLU A 319 -3.27 -18.14 -22.04
N GLN A 320 -4.40 -18.80 -21.78
CA GLN A 320 -5.72 -18.34 -22.22
C GLN A 320 -6.40 -17.40 -21.21
N GLY A 321 -5.75 -17.09 -20.09
CA GLY A 321 -6.29 -16.20 -19.06
C GLY A 321 -7.22 -16.87 -18.06
N TYR A 322 -7.31 -18.21 -18.05
CA TYR A 322 -8.10 -18.93 -17.05
C TYR A 322 -7.23 -19.32 -15.87
N TRP A 323 -7.72 -19.03 -14.67
CA TRP A 323 -7.10 -19.49 -13.45
C TRP A 323 -7.28 -21.01 -13.29
N GLU A 324 -6.19 -21.72 -13.05
CA GLU A 324 -6.17 -23.15 -12.81
C GLU A 324 -5.58 -23.45 -11.43
N GLU A 325 -6.38 -24.09 -10.59
CA GLU A 325 -5.97 -24.54 -9.26
C GLU A 325 -4.89 -25.63 -9.33
N ILE A 326 -3.86 -25.49 -8.50
CA ILE A 326 -2.88 -26.55 -8.22
C ILE A 326 -3.36 -27.32 -6.98
N LYS A 327 -4.31 -28.23 -7.17
CA LYS A 327 -5.01 -28.97 -6.09
C LYS A 327 -4.09 -29.65 -5.07
N GLU A 328 -2.91 -30.09 -5.50
CA GLU A 328 -1.92 -30.74 -4.62
C GLU A 328 -1.36 -29.79 -3.55
N LEU A 329 -1.50 -28.48 -3.76
CA LEU A 329 -1.03 -27.43 -2.87
C LEU A 329 -2.17 -26.76 -2.08
N GLU A 330 -3.43 -27.21 -2.21
CA GLU A 330 -4.53 -26.74 -1.35
C GLU A 330 -4.17 -26.99 0.13
N ILE A 331 -4.37 -25.98 0.97
CA ILE A 331 -4.00 -26.05 2.38
C ILE A 331 -5.05 -25.44 3.29
N VAL A 332 -5.46 -26.21 4.31
CA VAL A 332 -6.31 -25.73 5.40
C VAL A 332 -5.42 -25.20 6.52
N VAL A 333 -5.60 -23.93 6.84
CA VAL A 333 -4.84 -23.17 7.84
C VAL A 333 -5.72 -22.99 9.07
N PRO A 334 -5.52 -23.75 10.15
CA PRO A 334 -6.26 -23.56 11.40
C PRO A 334 -5.82 -22.27 12.09
N LEU A 335 -6.79 -21.55 12.66
CA LEU A 335 -6.59 -20.27 13.35
C LEU A 335 -7.02 -20.32 14.83
N GLU A 336 -7.86 -21.31 15.19
CA GLU A 336 -8.11 -21.69 16.57
C GLU A 336 -7.08 -22.75 17.02
N PRO A 337 -6.52 -22.63 18.22
CA PRO A 337 -5.54 -23.58 18.77
C PRO A 337 -6.13 -24.93 19.18
#